data_AF-A0AA36NDB4-F1
#
_entry.id   AF-A0AA36NDB4-F1
#
_cell.length_a   1.000
_cell.length_b   1.000
_cell.length_c   1.000
_cell.angle_alpha   90.00
_cell.angle_beta   90.00
_cell.angle_gamma   90.00
#
_symmetry.space_group_name_H-M   'P 1'
#
loop_
_entity.id
_entity.type
_entity.pdbx_description
1 polymer ?
#
loop_
_entity_poly.entity_id
_entity_poly.type
_entity_poly.pdbx_seq_one_letter_code
_entity_poly.pdbx_strand_id
1 'polypeptide(L)'
;MTTPVQTWGGLGNLVPEQKEFGAETSAYLESYEVYDLFAHLLQQVLVERPENPIKFFQECLKEQSKPCVCVMGPPGVNRSKYCQQLAVDFKLKHVHVGKLLRTRKELKAVIEAGELVADDVVVELVKEELRKAKHTGWVLDGFPRTKVQAQSLAAASKELGTSLDSVLMLHSSEDVARRNFAAKVAETQSDKDDMIEMRLQQYKRHLLTISEFFQNSIRRIEVRGGDDETETVYKTICSNLHYRLYSNAPLRMHRVCIVGPCASGRTTQCRLLAKKLGVVHVDLADLLKEKQAGSKDFVEVPPEYVSDEEACALIGARLQQTDCVRKGWVLDGFPKTRAQAEFLRQAHLWPSRVIQLQVLDAVAETRVSSRRLDPVTGTAYYTSPNSVAIRQRLVSCPHDAAEKVKERLSFFVDNIEQVSESWKRIFSYIPADGQPEDVAAGLLEKVTNALQSEIAQDPNSGL
;
A
#
# COMPACT_ATOMS: atom_id res chain seq x y z
N MET A 1 -49.75 10.55 -46.96
CA MET A 1 -50.65 10.43 -45.80
C MET A 1 -49.80 10.12 -44.58
N THR A 2 -49.71 11.10 -43.70
CA THR A 2 -49.08 11.10 -42.38
C THR A 2 -49.93 10.35 -41.35
N THR A 3 -49.28 9.67 -40.41
CA THR A 3 -49.58 9.86 -38.98
C THR A 3 -48.26 9.80 -38.18
N PRO A 4 -48.14 10.59 -37.11
CA PRO A 4 -46.87 11.08 -36.60
C PRO A 4 -46.38 10.25 -35.42
N VAL A 5 -45.07 10.03 -35.37
CA VAL A 5 -44.38 9.58 -34.16
C VAL A 5 -44.50 10.70 -33.14
N GLN A 6 -45.11 10.42 -31.99
CA GLN A 6 -45.23 11.35 -30.88
C GLN A 6 -43.84 11.84 -30.49
N THR A 7 -43.59 13.10 -30.82
CA THR A 7 -42.52 13.90 -30.26
C THR A 7 -42.78 14.04 -28.76
N TRP A 8 -41.83 13.59 -27.94
CA TRP A 8 -41.68 14.06 -26.57
C TRP A 8 -41.32 15.55 -26.62
N GLY A 9 -42.31 16.39 -26.86
CA GLY A 9 -42.26 17.83 -26.65
C GLY A 9 -42.72 18.12 -25.23
N GLY A 10 -41.94 18.90 -24.49
CA GLY A 10 -42.45 19.60 -23.31
C GLY A 10 -41.93 19.14 -21.95
N LEU A 11 -40.63 18.86 -21.82
CA LEU A 11 -39.89 19.08 -20.57
C LEU A 11 -38.53 19.63 -20.98
N GLY A 12 -38.38 20.95 -20.82
CA GLY A 12 -37.17 21.67 -21.20
C GLY A 12 -35.95 21.11 -20.48
N ASN A 13 -34.84 21.06 -21.22
CA ASN A 13 -33.45 21.08 -20.73
C ASN A 13 -33.21 20.57 -19.31
N LEU A 14 -33.35 19.26 -19.12
CA LEU A 14 -32.74 18.53 -18.01
C LEU A 14 -32.24 17.17 -18.53
N VAL A 15 -31.52 17.16 -19.66
CA VAL A 15 -30.44 16.18 -19.76
C VAL A 15 -29.42 16.71 -18.76
N PRO A 16 -29.17 16.05 -17.61
CA PRO A 16 -28.04 16.46 -16.78
C PRO A 16 -26.86 16.45 -17.73
N GLU A 17 -26.09 17.55 -17.80
CA GLU A 17 -24.83 17.56 -18.55
C GLU A 17 -24.17 16.21 -18.32
N GLN A 18 -23.98 15.44 -19.41
CA GLN A 18 -23.24 14.19 -19.31
C GLN A 18 -21.85 14.62 -18.87
N LYS A 19 -21.61 14.64 -17.54
CA LYS A 19 -20.28 14.84 -17.00
C LYS A 19 -19.49 13.68 -17.55
N GLU A 20 -18.66 13.97 -18.53
CA GLU A 20 -17.71 13.00 -19.03
C GLU A 20 -16.92 12.46 -17.83
N PHE A 21 -16.55 11.18 -17.90
CA PHE A 21 -15.67 10.55 -16.91
C PHE A 21 -14.27 11.16 -17.06
N GLY A 22 -14.14 12.41 -16.64
CA GLY A 22 -12.93 13.22 -16.69
C GLY A 22 -12.24 13.24 -15.34
N ALA A 23 -11.18 14.03 -15.28
CA ALA A 23 -10.33 14.16 -14.10
C ALA A 23 -11.07 14.63 -12.84
N GLU A 24 -12.02 15.56 -12.98
CA GLU A 24 -12.84 16.04 -11.85
C GLU A 24 -13.72 14.93 -11.29
N THR A 25 -14.34 14.13 -12.16
CA THR A 25 -15.14 12.97 -11.77
C THR A 25 -14.27 11.94 -11.06
N SER A 26 -13.07 11.66 -11.56
CA SER A 26 -12.17 10.70 -10.92
C SER A 26 -11.61 11.22 -9.59
N ALA A 27 -11.28 12.51 -9.49
CA ALA A 27 -10.84 13.13 -8.23
C ALA A 27 -11.95 13.14 -7.18
N TYR A 28 -13.20 13.38 -7.59
CA TYR A 28 -14.39 13.26 -6.75
C TYR A 28 -14.59 11.81 -6.27
N LEU A 29 -14.53 10.84 -7.18
CA LEU A 29 -14.70 9.43 -6.82
C LEU A 29 -13.55 8.92 -5.92
N GLU A 30 -12.32 9.44 -6.09
CA GLU A 30 -11.18 9.14 -5.20
C GLU A 30 -11.32 9.83 -3.83
N SER A 31 -11.72 11.10 -3.78
CA SER A 31 -11.81 11.85 -2.51
C SER A 31 -12.91 11.33 -1.59
N TYR A 32 -13.95 10.73 -2.15
CA TYR A 32 -15.03 10.08 -1.43
C TYR A 32 -14.91 8.55 -1.39
N GLU A 33 -13.73 8.00 -1.74
CA GLU A 33 -13.41 6.56 -1.66
C GLU A 33 -14.42 5.65 -2.40
N VAL A 34 -15.08 6.18 -3.43
CA VAL A 34 -16.15 5.49 -4.16
C VAL A 34 -15.58 4.29 -4.92
N TYR A 35 -14.36 4.39 -5.45
CA TYR A 35 -13.68 3.27 -6.11
C TYR A 35 -13.42 2.10 -5.15
N ASP A 36 -13.01 2.41 -3.92
CA ASP A 36 -12.71 1.40 -2.90
C ASP A 36 -13.99 0.68 -2.45
N LEU A 37 -15.09 1.42 -2.33
CA LEU A 37 -16.41 0.88 -2.03
C LEU A 37 -16.86 -0.10 -3.11
N PHE A 38 -16.78 0.29 -4.39
CA PHE A 38 -17.18 -0.57 -5.49
C PHE A 38 -16.27 -1.80 -5.64
N ALA A 39 -14.97 -1.67 -5.41
CA ALA A 39 -14.04 -2.80 -5.41
C ALA A 39 -14.40 -3.83 -4.33
N HIS A 40 -14.72 -3.36 -3.12
CA HIS A 40 -15.17 -4.21 -2.01
C HIS A 40 -16.47 -4.94 -2.35
N LEU A 41 -17.48 -4.23 -2.85
CA LEU A 41 -18.75 -4.81 -3.26
C LEU A 41 -18.57 -5.91 -4.31
N LEU A 42 -17.77 -5.63 -5.35
CA LEU A 42 -17.49 -6.60 -6.41
C LEU A 42 -16.78 -7.85 -5.87
N GLN A 43 -15.87 -7.70 -4.92
CA GLN A 43 -15.21 -8.83 -4.27
C GLN A 43 -16.22 -9.72 -3.52
N GLN A 44 -17.16 -9.12 -2.77
CA GLN A 44 -18.18 -9.87 -2.03
C GLN A 44 -19.10 -10.66 -2.97
N VAL A 45 -19.51 -10.08 -4.11
CA VAL A 45 -20.32 -10.80 -5.11
C VAL A 45 -19.58 -11.96 -5.74
N LEU A 46 -18.27 -11.82 -6.01
CA LEU A 46 -17.47 -12.91 -6.57
C LEU A 46 -17.31 -14.07 -5.59
N VAL A 47 -17.25 -13.78 -4.28
CA VAL A 47 -17.12 -14.76 -3.20
C VAL A 47 -18.44 -15.46 -2.92
N GLU A 48 -19.52 -14.71 -2.70
CA GLU A 48 -20.80 -15.27 -2.24
C GLU A 48 -21.70 -15.74 -3.39
N ARG A 49 -21.47 -15.26 -4.61
CA ARG A 49 -22.25 -15.58 -5.82
C ARG A 49 -23.78 -15.56 -5.58
N PRO A 50 -24.33 -14.45 -5.07
CA PRO A 50 -25.75 -14.35 -4.76
C PRO A 50 -26.62 -14.41 -6.02
N GLU A 51 -27.84 -14.92 -5.90
CA GLU A 51 -28.81 -15.00 -7.02
C GLU A 51 -29.17 -13.61 -7.57
N ASN A 52 -29.14 -12.57 -6.72
CA ASN A 52 -29.37 -11.18 -7.11
C ASN A 52 -28.25 -10.25 -6.62
N PRO A 53 -27.22 -9.99 -7.44
CA PRO A 53 -26.08 -9.14 -7.08
C PRO A 53 -26.45 -7.70 -6.72
N ILE A 54 -27.50 -7.13 -7.35
CA ILE A 54 -27.91 -5.75 -7.09
C ILE A 54 -28.56 -5.63 -5.71
N LYS A 55 -29.44 -6.57 -5.36
CA LYS A 55 -30.05 -6.62 -4.03
C LYS A 55 -28.98 -6.86 -2.96
N PHE A 56 -28.02 -7.74 -3.23
CA PHE A 56 -26.88 -7.99 -2.36
C PHE A 56 -26.00 -6.74 -2.19
N PHE A 57 -25.69 -5.99 -3.24
CA PHE A 57 -24.98 -4.71 -3.10
C PHE A 57 -25.75 -3.72 -2.23
N GLN A 58 -27.08 -3.63 -2.38
CA GLN A 58 -27.89 -2.78 -1.51
C GLN A 58 -27.82 -3.23 -0.04
N GLU A 59 -27.74 -4.53 0.22
CA GLU A 59 -27.57 -5.08 1.57
C GLU A 59 -26.16 -4.80 2.10
N CYS A 60 -25.10 -5.04 1.33
CA CYS A 60 -23.72 -4.69 1.69
C CYS A 60 -23.50 -3.20 1.90
N LEU A 61 -24.12 -2.33 1.08
CA LEU A 61 -24.06 -0.88 1.26
C LEU A 61 -24.81 -0.40 2.51
N LYS A 62 -25.81 -1.16 2.95
CA LYS A 62 -26.51 -0.93 4.22
C LYS A 62 -25.71 -1.49 5.41
N GLU A 63 -24.89 -2.52 5.18
CA GLU A 63 -23.99 -3.11 6.17
C GLU A 63 -22.63 -2.41 6.16
N GLN A 64 -22.44 -1.43 7.05
CA GLN A 64 -21.14 -0.81 7.27
C GLN A 64 -20.06 -1.87 7.59
N SER A 65 -18.90 -1.82 6.91
CA SER A 65 -17.77 -2.66 7.25
C SER A 65 -17.31 -2.34 8.68
N LYS A 66 -17.42 -3.33 9.56
CA LYS A 66 -17.24 -3.13 10.99
C LYS A 66 -15.76 -3.16 11.38
N PRO A 67 -15.26 -2.19 12.18
CA PRO A 67 -13.85 -2.10 12.54
C PRO A 67 -13.33 -3.36 13.27
N CYS A 68 -12.06 -3.69 12.98
CA CYS A 68 -11.27 -4.72 13.64
C CYS A 68 -10.12 -4.05 14.39
N VAL A 69 -10.26 -3.88 15.70
CA VAL A 69 -9.33 -3.07 16.50
C VAL A 69 -8.84 -3.80 17.74
N CYS A 70 -7.60 -3.47 18.13
CA CYS A 70 -7.05 -3.86 19.42
C CYS A 70 -6.99 -2.65 20.32
N VAL A 71 -7.45 -2.78 21.56
CA VAL A 71 -7.25 -1.74 22.56
C VAL A 71 -6.17 -2.20 23.54
N MET A 72 -5.18 -1.35 23.74
CA MET A 72 -4.05 -1.57 24.63
C MET A 72 -3.90 -0.40 25.59
N GLY A 73 -3.25 -0.64 26.71
CA GLY A 73 -3.01 0.39 27.71
C GLY A 73 -2.72 -0.21 29.08
N PRO A 74 -2.23 0.61 30.02
CA PRO A 74 -1.92 0.16 31.36
C PRO A 74 -3.18 -0.28 32.11
N PRO A 75 -3.06 -1.11 33.18
CA PRO A 75 -4.17 -1.39 34.06
C PRO A 75 -4.80 -0.09 34.61
N GLY A 76 -6.12 -0.05 34.79
CA GLY A 76 -6.82 1.09 35.39
C GLY A 76 -7.36 2.15 34.41
N VAL A 77 -7.01 2.14 33.12
CA VAL A 77 -7.45 3.16 32.14
C VAL A 77 -8.84 2.93 31.53
N ASN A 78 -9.71 2.18 32.19
CA ASN A 78 -11.07 1.87 31.71
C ASN A 78 -11.14 1.22 30.31
N ARG A 79 -10.06 0.58 29.84
CA ARG A 79 -10.00 -0.11 28.54
C ARG A 79 -11.24 -0.95 28.23
N SER A 80 -11.65 -1.81 29.16
CA SER A 80 -12.79 -2.70 28.97
C SER A 80 -14.11 -1.97 28.81
N LYS A 81 -14.27 -0.79 29.44
CA LYS A 81 -15.46 0.06 29.27
C LYS A 81 -15.51 0.61 27.86
N TYR A 82 -14.39 1.13 27.35
CA TYR A 82 -14.31 1.59 25.96
C TYR A 82 -14.53 0.47 24.95
N CYS A 83 -13.97 -0.72 25.18
CA CYS A 83 -14.20 -1.88 24.31
C CYS A 83 -15.68 -2.31 24.29
N GLN A 84 -16.35 -2.29 25.44
CA GLN A 84 -17.79 -2.58 25.53
C GLN A 84 -18.62 -1.53 24.79
N GLN A 85 -18.29 -0.26 24.96
CA GLN A 85 -18.97 0.84 24.30
C GLN A 85 -18.79 0.78 22.77
N LEU A 86 -17.57 0.52 22.29
CA LEU A 86 -17.27 0.28 20.88
C LEU A 86 -18.06 -0.90 20.31
N ALA A 87 -18.16 -1.99 21.09
CA ALA A 87 -18.90 -3.17 20.66
C ALA A 87 -20.40 -2.91 20.49
N VAL A 88 -20.98 -2.05 21.33
CA VAL A 88 -22.38 -1.64 21.23
C VAL A 88 -22.57 -0.68 20.05
N ASP A 89 -21.80 0.41 20.00
CA ASP A 89 -22.01 1.50 19.05
C ASP A 89 -21.73 1.06 17.60
N PHE A 90 -20.68 0.27 17.39
CA PHE A 90 -20.29 -0.23 16.07
C PHE A 90 -20.76 -1.67 15.80
N LYS A 91 -21.56 -2.25 16.72
CA LYS A 91 -22.10 -3.63 16.64
C LYS A 91 -21.01 -4.69 16.39
N LEU A 92 -19.89 -4.57 17.09
CA LEU A 92 -18.71 -5.45 16.98
C LEU A 92 -18.82 -6.65 17.92
N LYS A 93 -18.09 -7.72 17.60
CA LYS A 93 -17.80 -8.75 18.60
C LYS A 93 -16.78 -8.23 19.61
N HIS A 94 -17.18 -8.10 20.88
CA HIS A 94 -16.23 -7.87 21.97
C HIS A 94 -15.53 -9.17 22.35
N VAL A 95 -14.22 -9.24 22.11
CA VAL A 95 -13.39 -10.40 22.49
C VAL A 95 -12.58 -10.00 23.72
N HIS A 96 -13.14 -10.28 24.89
CA HIS A 96 -12.46 -10.06 26.16
C HIS A 96 -11.66 -11.29 26.57
N VAL A 97 -10.38 -11.33 26.20
CA VAL A 97 -9.51 -12.51 26.40
C VAL A 97 -9.45 -12.94 27.86
N GLY A 98 -9.29 -12.00 28.80
CA GLY A 98 -9.27 -12.34 30.23
C GLY A 98 -10.56 -12.97 30.77
N LYS A 99 -11.72 -12.72 30.15
CA LYS A 99 -13.01 -13.31 30.55
C LYS A 99 -13.14 -14.72 29.97
N LEU A 100 -12.70 -14.90 28.72
CA LEU A 100 -12.68 -16.19 28.03
C LEU A 100 -11.71 -17.19 28.69
N LEU A 101 -10.58 -16.72 29.21
CA LEU A 101 -9.66 -17.56 29.97
C LEU A 101 -10.28 -18.03 31.30
N ARG A 102 -11.03 -17.16 32.00
CA ARG A 102 -11.71 -17.52 33.27
C ARG A 102 -12.90 -18.46 33.10
N THR A 103 -13.48 -18.56 31.90
CA THR A 103 -14.54 -19.54 31.64
C THR A 103 -14.02 -20.97 31.54
N ARG A 104 -12.71 -21.16 31.34
CA ARG A 104 -12.04 -22.45 31.32
C ARG A 104 -11.61 -22.85 32.73
N LYS A 105 -12.14 -23.97 33.24
CA LYS A 105 -11.91 -24.41 34.63
C LYS A 105 -10.44 -24.76 34.87
N GLU A 106 -9.79 -25.31 33.86
CA GLU A 106 -8.40 -25.75 33.86
C GLU A 106 -7.39 -24.59 33.97
N LEU A 107 -7.79 -23.35 33.61
CA LEU A 107 -6.91 -22.18 33.67
C LEU A 107 -7.15 -21.32 34.92
N LYS A 108 -8.15 -21.65 35.73
CA LYS A 108 -8.59 -20.81 36.84
C LYS A 108 -7.49 -20.64 37.91
N ALA A 109 -6.81 -21.73 38.27
CA ALA A 109 -5.73 -21.73 39.24
C ALA A 109 -4.53 -20.86 38.80
N VAL A 110 -4.13 -20.95 37.53
CA VAL A 110 -3.03 -20.16 36.95
C VAL A 110 -3.35 -18.66 36.99
N ILE A 111 -4.61 -18.30 36.65
CA ILE A 111 -5.07 -16.91 36.64
C ILE A 111 -5.18 -16.35 38.07
N GLU A 112 -5.68 -17.14 39.01
CA GLU A 112 -5.79 -16.79 40.43
C GLU A 112 -4.41 -16.63 41.08
N ALA A 113 -3.42 -17.41 40.66
CA ALA A 113 -2.02 -17.27 41.06
C ALA A 113 -1.32 -16.04 40.43
N GLY A 114 -1.97 -15.32 39.51
CA GLY A 114 -1.39 -14.16 38.83
C GLY A 114 -0.42 -14.50 37.70
N GLU A 115 -0.27 -15.79 37.36
CA GLU A 115 0.60 -16.26 36.30
C GLU A 115 0.02 -16.00 34.90
N LEU A 116 0.90 -15.91 33.90
CA LEU A 116 0.47 -15.81 32.51
C LEU A 116 0.16 -17.19 31.96
N VAL A 117 -1.05 -17.33 31.42
CA VAL A 117 -1.39 -18.46 30.55
C VAL A 117 -0.45 -18.45 29.34
N ALA A 118 0.02 -19.63 28.95
CA ALA A 118 0.91 -19.80 27.81
C ALA A 118 0.34 -19.20 26.51
N ASP A 119 1.23 -18.57 25.72
CA ASP A 119 0.85 -17.77 24.56
C ASP A 119 0.09 -18.58 23.50
N ASP A 120 0.44 -19.84 23.31
CA ASP A 120 -0.21 -20.78 22.38
C ASP A 120 -1.69 -20.99 22.71
N VAL A 121 -2.03 -21.22 23.98
CA VAL A 121 -3.41 -21.38 24.44
C VAL A 121 -4.22 -20.11 24.22
N VAL A 122 -3.62 -18.95 24.52
CA VAL A 122 -4.28 -17.65 24.35
C VAL A 122 -4.51 -17.36 22.86
N VAL A 123 -3.52 -17.63 22.01
CA VAL A 123 -3.59 -17.39 20.57
C VAL A 123 -4.67 -18.24 19.92
N GLU A 124 -4.74 -19.54 20.22
CA GLU A 124 -5.77 -20.40 19.64
C GLU A 124 -7.18 -19.99 20.06
N LEU A 125 -7.35 -19.62 21.33
CA LEU A 125 -8.62 -19.10 21.83
C LEU A 125 -9.05 -17.81 21.13
N VAL A 126 -8.12 -16.88 20.88
CA VAL A 126 -8.42 -15.65 20.13
C VAL A 126 -8.76 -15.98 18.69
N LYS A 127 -8.00 -16.86 18.01
CA LYS A 127 -8.29 -17.29 16.64
C LYS A 127 -9.68 -17.88 16.49
N GLU A 128 -10.12 -18.72 17.42
CA GLU A 128 -11.47 -19.28 17.44
C GLU A 128 -12.56 -18.19 17.48
N GLU A 129 -12.39 -17.16 18.32
CA GLU A 129 -13.34 -16.06 18.39
C GLU A 129 -13.29 -15.16 17.16
N LEU A 130 -12.10 -14.91 16.59
CA LEU A 130 -11.94 -14.15 15.36
C LEU A 130 -12.60 -14.84 14.16
N ARG A 131 -12.52 -16.17 14.08
CA ARG A 131 -13.24 -16.98 13.06
C ARG A 131 -14.75 -16.75 13.13
N LYS A 132 -15.31 -16.75 14.35
CA LYS A 132 -16.75 -16.50 14.57
C LYS A 132 -17.15 -15.06 14.24
N ALA A 133 -16.22 -14.11 14.37
CA ALA A 133 -16.44 -12.68 14.19
C ALA A 133 -16.09 -12.16 12.79
N LYS A 134 -15.75 -13.04 11.84
CA LYS A 134 -15.22 -12.66 10.51
C LYS A 134 -16.09 -11.62 9.78
N HIS A 135 -17.42 -11.74 9.87
CA HIS A 135 -18.38 -10.88 9.18
C HIS A 135 -18.90 -9.72 10.04
N THR A 136 -18.56 -9.67 11.33
CA THR A 136 -19.16 -8.71 12.29
C THR A 136 -18.18 -7.68 12.82
N GLY A 137 -16.91 -7.69 12.36
CA GLY A 137 -15.85 -6.92 13.01
C GLY A 137 -15.64 -7.34 14.47
N TRP A 138 -14.57 -6.85 15.08
CA TRP A 138 -14.22 -7.24 16.44
C TRP A 138 -13.37 -6.19 17.15
N VAL A 139 -13.48 -6.18 18.47
CA VAL A 139 -12.61 -5.40 19.36
C VAL A 139 -11.94 -6.34 20.35
N LEU A 140 -10.61 -6.40 20.30
CA LEU A 140 -9.80 -7.19 21.23
C LEU A 140 -9.50 -6.36 22.48
N ASP A 141 -9.90 -6.91 23.63
CA ASP A 141 -9.61 -6.34 24.94
C ASP A 141 -8.58 -7.20 25.68
N GLY A 142 -7.39 -6.61 25.88
CA GLY A 142 -6.33 -7.20 26.69
C GLY A 142 -5.44 -8.20 25.94
N PHE A 143 -5.40 -8.12 24.62
CA PHE A 143 -4.54 -8.87 23.70
C PHE A 143 -4.17 -8.00 22.50
N PRO A 144 -2.96 -8.13 21.93
CA PRO A 144 -1.81 -8.93 22.41
C PRO A 144 -1.07 -8.30 23.59
N ARG A 145 -0.45 -9.15 24.44
CA ARG A 145 0.39 -8.77 25.59
C ARG A 145 1.87 -9.08 25.42
N THR A 146 2.22 -9.96 24.49
CA THR A 146 3.61 -10.32 24.17
C THR A 146 3.86 -10.15 22.67
N LYS A 147 5.13 -10.11 22.26
CA LYS A 147 5.52 -10.08 20.84
C LYS A 147 5.03 -11.31 20.08
N VAL A 148 5.04 -12.49 20.71
CA VAL A 148 4.57 -13.76 20.11
C VAL A 148 3.07 -13.69 19.83
N GLN A 149 2.28 -13.16 20.77
CA GLN A 149 0.85 -12.92 20.56
C GLN A 149 0.59 -11.91 19.43
N ALA A 150 1.40 -10.86 19.33
CA ALA A 150 1.29 -9.86 18.26
C ALA A 150 1.57 -10.45 16.87
N GLN A 151 2.64 -11.23 16.74
CA GLN A 151 2.97 -11.95 15.51
C GLN A 151 1.86 -12.94 15.12
N SER A 152 1.34 -13.66 16.10
CA SER A 152 0.26 -14.63 15.90
C SER A 152 -1.04 -13.96 15.47
N LEU A 153 -1.35 -12.77 16.00
CA LEU A 153 -2.50 -11.98 15.56
C LEU A 153 -2.36 -11.57 14.09
N ALA A 154 -1.19 -11.08 13.69
CA ALA A 154 -0.94 -10.68 12.30
C ALA A 154 -1.07 -11.87 11.34
N ALA A 155 -0.54 -13.04 11.72
CA ALA A 155 -0.67 -14.27 10.95
C ALA A 155 -2.13 -14.74 10.86
N ALA A 156 -2.86 -14.73 11.98
CA ALA A 156 -4.27 -15.12 12.04
C ALA A 156 -5.16 -14.20 11.19
N SER A 157 -4.95 -12.88 11.26
CA SER A 157 -5.68 -11.93 10.43
C SER A 157 -5.47 -12.25 8.94
N LYS A 158 -4.21 -12.48 8.53
CA LYS A 158 -3.88 -12.85 7.14
C LYS A 158 -4.54 -14.16 6.69
N GLU A 159 -4.55 -15.19 7.54
CA GLU A 159 -5.22 -16.48 7.29
C GLU A 159 -6.74 -16.30 7.11
N LEU A 160 -7.36 -15.49 7.96
CA LEU A 160 -8.81 -15.30 7.99
C LEU A 160 -9.31 -14.30 6.93
N GLY A 161 -8.39 -13.63 6.23
CA GLY A 161 -8.70 -12.55 5.29
C GLY A 161 -9.25 -11.30 5.98
N THR A 162 -9.06 -11.19 7.30
CA THR A 162 -9.33 -9.97 8.05
C THR A 162 -8.03 -9.16 8.14
N SER A 163 -8.12 -7.86 8.34
CA SER A 163 -6.94 -7.07 8.72
C SER A 163 -7.18 -6.41 10.07
N LEU A 164 -6.13 -5.87 10.64
CA LEU A 164 -6.21 -5.07 11.86
C LEU A 164 -6.20 -3.60 11.43
N ASP A 165 -7.26 -2.85 11.75
CA ASP A 165 -7.40 -1.45 11.32
C ASP A 165 -6.46 -0.55 12.11
N SER A 166 -6.45 -0.75 13.43
CA SER A 166 -5.73 0.11 14.36
C SER A 166 -5.48 -0.60 15.69
N VAL A 167 -4.36 -0.24 16.29
CA VAL A 167 -4.04 -0.54 17.69
C VAL A 167 -4.22 0.75 18.48
N LEU A 168 -5.31 0.83 19.24
CA LEU A 168 -5.63 1.96 20.10
C LEU A 168 -4.82 1.84 21.39
N MET A 169 -3.79 2.65 21.52
CA MET A 169 -2.85 2.62 22.64
C MET A 169 -3.17 3.73 23.63
N LEU A 170 -3.87 3.38 24.70
CA LEU A 170 -4.21 4.27 25.79
C LEU A 170 -2.97 4.52 26.66
N HIS A 171 -2.62 5.79 26.85
CA HIS A 171 -1.49 6.22 27.66
C HIS A 171 -2.00 7.03 28.86
N SER A 172 -1.58 6.66 30.07
CA SER A 172 -1.85 7.41 31.29
C SER A 172 -0.61 7.46 32.16
N SER A 173 -0.53 8.45 33.07
CA SER A 173 0.48 8.42 34.12
C SER A 173 0.29 7.22 35.05
N GLU A 174 1.38 6.80 35.70
CA GLU A 174 1.34 5.67 36.64
C GLU A 174 0.44 5.97 37.84
N ASP A 175 0.47 7.20 38.35
CA ASP A 175 -0.36 7.60 39.49
C ASP A 175 -1.85 7.45 39.18
N VAL A 176 -2.25 7.82 37.96
CA VAL A 176 -3.64 7.66 37.49
C VAL A 176 -3.98 6.18 37.32
N ALA A 177 -3.10 5.39 36.73
CA ALA A 177 -3.28 3.95 36.55
C ALA A 177 -3.44 3.22 37.89
N ARG A 178 -2.57 3.52 38.86
CA ARG A 178 -2.59 2.97 40.23
C ARG A 178 -3.88 3.33 40.94
N ARG A 179 -4.22 4.63 40.98
CA ARG A 179 -5.43 5.13 41.66
C ARG A 179 -6.70 4.47 41.11
N ASN A 180 -6.83 4.40 39.78
CA ASN A 180 -8.02 3.84 39.15
C ASN A 180 -8.13 2.32 39.30
N PHE A 181 -7.00 1.61 39.35
CA PHE A 181 -7.00 0.17 39.58
C PHE A 181 -7.33 -0.16 41.04
N ALA A 182 -6.74 0.57 41.99
CA ALA A 182 -6.99 0.38 43.43
C ALA A 182 -8.49 0.56 43.78
N ALA A 183 -9.18 1.50 43.12
CA ALA A 183 -10.61 1.73 43.29
C ALA A 183 -11.51 0.56 42.83
N LYS A 184 -10.99 -0.39 42.04
CA LYS A 184 -11.76 -1.51 41.45
C LYS A 184 -11.57 -2.87 42.13
N VAL A 185 -10.58 -3.02 43.00
CA VAL A 185 -10.23 -4.31 43.61
C VAL A 185 -10.74 -4.36 45.05
N ALA A 186 -11.49 -5.40 45.38
CA ALA A 186 -12.02 -5.68 46.72
C ALA A 186 -11.10 -6.65 47.48
N GLU A 187 -9.86 -6.23 47.74
CA GLU A 187 -8.85 -6.97 48.51
C GLU A 187 -8.29 -6.13 49.68
N THR A 188 -7.38 -6.69 50.47
CA THR A 188 -6.60 -5.98 51.50
C THR A 188 -5.61 -5.00 50.86
N GLN A 189 -5.33 -3.85 51.51
CA GLN A 189 -4.54 -2.77 50.89
C GLN A 189 -3.14 -3.20 50.45
N SER A 190 -2.46 -4.08 51.21
CA SER A 190 -1.13 -4.61 50.87
C SER A 190 -1.16 -5.46 49.60
N ASP A 191 -2.11 -6.39 49.50
CA ASP A 191 -2.21 -7.31 48.36
C ASP A 191 -2.59 -6.57 47.06
N LYS A 192 -3.37 -5.47 47.18
CA LYS A 192 -3.69 -4.59 46.05
C LYS A 192 -2.45 -3.94 45.46
N ASP A 193 -1.59 -3.38 46.30
CA ASP A 193 -0.43 -2.62 45.84
C ASP A 193 0.58 -3.53 45.13
N ASP A 194 0.81 -4.74 45.66
CA ASP A 194 1.66 -5.76 45.03
C ASP A 194 1.09 -6.24 43.68
N MET A 195 -0.22 -6.49 43.60
CA MET A 195 -0.88 -6.89 42.36
C MET A 195 -0.82 -5.79 41.29
N ILE A 196 -1.02 -4.53 41.69
CA ILE A 196 -0.93 -3.36 40.81
C ILE A 196 0.48 -3.24 40.23
N GLU A 197 1.49 -3.31 41.09
CA GLU A 197 2.89 -3.20 40.72
C GLU A 197 3.27 -4.28 39.72
N MET A 198 2.96 -5.54 40.02
CA MET A 198 3.23 -6.67 39.13
C MET A 198 2.62 -6.47 37.74
N ARG A 199 1.35 -6.03 37.64
CA ARG A 199 0.68 -5.81 36.35
C ARG A 199 1.25 -4.63 35.58
N LEU A 200 1.63 -3.54 36.26
CA LEU A 200 2.27 -2.38 35.63
C LEU A 200 3.66 -2.75 35.09
N GLN A 201 4.47 -3.47 35.87
CA GLN A 201 5.78 -3.94 35.44
C GLN A 201 5.68 -4.86 34.23
N GLN A 202 4.72 -5.78 34.23
CA GLN A 202 4.48 -6.67 33.11
C GLN A 202 4.09 -5.89 31.83
N TYR A 203 3.19 -4.91 31.95
CA TYR A 203 2.82 -4.04 30.85
C TYR A 203 4.04 -3.30 30.27
N LYS A 204 4.85 -2.67 31.13
CA LYS A 204 6.06 -1.94 30.73
C LYS A 204 7.06 -2.84 30.00
N ARG A 205 7.28 -4.06 30.51
CA ARG A 205 8.25 -5.03 29.95
C ARG A 205 7.96 -5.37 28.49
N HIS A 206 6.69 -5.50 28.12
CA HIS A 206 6.30 -5.88 26.75
C HIS A 206 5.93 -4.69 25.86
N LEU A 207 5.73 -3.51 26.44
CA LEU A 207 5.24 -2.33 25.74
C LEU A 207 6.05 -1.97 24.50
N LEU A 208 7.38 -1.90 24.65
CA LEU A 208 8.29 -1.55 23.57
C LEU A 208 8.21 -2.55 22.42
N THR A 209 8.24 -3.84 22.73
CA THR A 209 8.22 -4.90 21.72
C THR A 209 6.93 -4.92 20.89
N ILE A 210 5.79 -4.63 21.51
CA ILE A 210 4.50 -4.53 20.80
C ILE A 210 4.42 -3.22 20.01
N SER A 211 4.95 -2.14 20.58
CA SER A 211 4.95 -0.82 19.95
C SER A 211 5.77 -0.80 18.66
N GLU A 212 6.93 -1.47 18.66
CA GLU A 212 7.75 -1.67 17.46
C GLU A 212 7.02 -2.52 16.43
N PHE A 213 6.39 -3.61 16.85
CA PHE A 213 5.70 -4.52 15.92
C PHE A 213 4.52 -3.86 15.20
N PHE A 214 3.75 -3.01 15.89
CA PHE A 214 2.60 -2.29 15.32
C PHE A 214 2.88 -0.80 15.07
N GLN A 215 4.14 -0.40 14.86
CA GLN A 215 4.53 1.02 14.77
C GLN A 215 3.69 1.82 13.77
N ASN A 216 3.28 1.20 12.65
CA ASN A 216 2.50 1.83 11.58
C ASN A 216 0.98 1.81 11.80
N SER A 217 0.49 1.10 12.82
CA SER A 217 -0.93 0.88 13.10
C SER A 217 -1.37 1.43 14.47
N ILE A 218 -0.42 1.89 15.29
CA ILE A 218 -0.69 2.42 16.62
C ILE A 218 -1.26 3.84 16.52
N ARG A 219 -2.38 4.05 17.24
CA ARG A 219 -2.95 5.35 17.54
C ARG A 219 -2.82 5.59 19.04
N ARG A 220 -1.97 6.53 19.43
CA ARG A 220 -1.75 6.88 20.84
C ARG A 220 -2.86 7.82 21.31
N ILE A 221 -3.49 7.50 22.42
CA ILE A 221 -4.59 8.27 23.00
C ILE A 221 -4.24 8.56 24.46
N GLU A 222 -4.17 9.84 24.81
CA GLU A 222 -3.84 10.27 26.16
C GLU A 222 -5.08 10.17 27.08
N VAL A 223 -4.90 9.62 28.27
CA VAL A 223 -5.92 9.44 29.31
C VAL A 223 -5.39 10.08 30.59
N ARG A 224 -5.92 11.26 30.94
CA ARG A 224 -5.44 12.09 32.05
C ARG A 224 -6.09 11.72 33.39
N GLY A 225 -7.29 11.15 33.37
CA GLY A 225 -7.97 10.54 34.51
C GLY A 225 -9.08 11.42 35.10
N GLY A 226 -10.27 10.85 35.28
CA GLY A 226 -11.47 11.51 35.81
C GLY A 226 -12.75 10.94 35.19
N ASP A 227 -13.91 11.10 35.86
CA ASP A 227 -15.18 10.56 35.35
C ASP A 227 -15.70 11.34 34.13
N ASP A 228 -15.61 12.68 34.17
CA ASP A 228 -16.02 13.59 33.08
C ASP A 228 -15.18 13.43 31.80
N GLU A 229 -14.00 12.83 31.90
CA GLU A 229 -13.09 12.63 30.75
C GLU A 229 -13.43 11.38 29.94
N THR A 230 -14.25 10.46 30.47
CA THR A 230 -14.55 9.18 29.80
C THR A 230 -15.20 9.42 28.43
N GLU A 231 -16.10 10.39 28.32
CA GLU A 231 -16.78 10.69 27.07
C GLU A 231 -15.84 11.37 26.05
N THR A 232 -14.99 12.28 26.52
CA THR A 232 -13.99 12.98 25.69
C THR A 232 -12.95 12.02 25.12
N VAL A 233 -12.45 11.11 25.96
CA VAL A 233 -11.55 10.03 25.53
C VAL A 233 -12.27 9.10 24.55
N TYR A 234 -13.53 8.76 24.81
CA TYR A 234 -14.29 7.92 23.89
C TYR A 234 -14.53 8.58 22.52
N LYS A 235 -14.86 9.87 22.48
CA LYS A 235 -14.95 10.64 21.24
C LYS A 235 -13.63 10.65 20.48
N THR A 236 -12.51 10.77 21.20
CA THR A 236 -11.15 10.69 20.64
C THR A 236 -10.85 9.29 20.10
N ILE A 237 -11.26 8.24 20.81
CA ILE A 237 -11.18 6.85 20.32
C ILE A 237 -11.96 6.75 19.00
N CYS A 238 -13.21 7.21 18.97
CA CYS A 238 -14.06 7.15 17.78
C CYS A 238 -13.49 7.93 16.60
N SER A 239 -12.92 9.13 16.81
CA SER A 239 -12.29 9.91 15.73
C SER A 239 -11.00 9.26 15.20
N ASN A 240 -10.36 8.41 16.00
CA ASN A 240 -9.18 7.65 15.57
C ASN A 240 -9.53 6.33 14.85
N LEU A 241 -10.79 5.88 14.92
CA LEU A 241 -11.32 4.78 14.12
C LEU A 241 -11.59 5.29 12.70
N HIS A 242 -10.54 5.41 11.89
CA HIS A 242 -10.73 5.59 10.45
C HIS A 242 -11.24 4.27 9.89
N TYR A 243 -12.42 4.31 9.29
CA TYR A 243 -12.91 3.20 8.47
C TYR A 243 -11.95 3.03 7.31
N ARG A 244 -11.12 1.98 7.33
CA ARG A 244 -10.60 1.47 6.07
C ARG A 244 -11.68 0.57 5.50
N LEU A 245 -12.17 0.92 4.32
CA LEU A 245 -12.79 -0.07 3.45
C LEU A 245 -11.72 -1.15 3.23
N TYR A 246 -11.92 -2.31 3.87
CA TYR A 246 -11.02 -3.43 3.73
C TYR A 246 -11.05 -3.92 2.29
N SER A 247 -10.02 -3.53 1.56
CA SER A 247 -9.60 -4.21 0.34
C SER A 247 -8.25 -4.85 0.63
N ASN A 248 -8.23 -6.17 0.73
CA ASN A 248 -7.02 -6.97 0.61
C ASN A 248 -6.64 -7.20 -0.87
N ALA A 249 -7.29 -6.50 -1.81
CA ALA A 249 -6.81 -6.41 -3.19
C ALA A 249 -5.61 -5.44 -3.24
N PRO A 250 -4.66 -5.62 -4.17
CA PRO A 250 -3.59 -4.66 -4.37
C PRO A 250 -4.21 -3.29 -4.72
N LEU A 251 -4.25 -2.39 -3.74
CA LEU A 251 -5.11 -1.20 -3.67
C LEU A 251 -4.78 -0.08 -4.67
N ARG A 252 -3.81 -0.26 -5.57
CA ARG A 252 -3.64 0.51 -6.81
C ARG A 252 -3.00 -0.41 -7.82
N MET A 253 -3.47 -0.39 -9.07
CA MET A 253 -2.71 -0.99 -10.15
C MET A 253 -1.34 -0.30 -10.20
N HIS A 254 -0.27 -1.09 -10.21
CA HIS A 254 1.08 -0.53 -10.18
C HIS A 254 1.29 0.32 -11.43
N ARG A 255 1.41 1.63 -11.20
CA ARG A 255 1.76 2.65 -12.19
C ARG A 255 3.14 3.14 -11.83
N VAL A 256 4.18 2.62 -12.47
CA VAL A 256 5.56 2.84 -12.05
C VAL A 256 6.33 3.44 -13.21
N CYS A 257 7.09 4.51 -12.95
CA CYS A 257 8.08 5.00 -13.90
C CYS A 257 9.45 4.54 -13.43
N ILE A 258 10.22 3.87 -14.30
CA ILE A 258 11.63 3.63 -14.06
C ILE A 258 12.42 4.58 -14.95
N VAL A 259 13.28 5.38 -14.34
CA VAL A 259 14.18 6.34 -15.01
C VAL A 259 15.63 5.96 -14.70
N GLY A 260 16.57 6.46 -15.49
CA GLY A 260 17.98 6.14 -15.30
C GLY A 260 18.80 6.37 -16.56
N PRO A 261 20.13 6.46 -16.44
CA PRO A 261 21.03 6.68 -17.57
C PRO A 261 21.02 5.48 -18.54
N CYS A 262 21.54 5.68 -19.74
CA CYS A 262 21.68 4.60 -20.70
C CYS A 262 22.54 3.45 -20.12
N ALA A 263 22.22 2.20 -20.47
CA ALA A 263 22.87 0.99 -19.95
C ALA A 263 22.82 0.78 -18.42
N SER A 264 21.92 1.47 -17.72
CA SER A 264 21.59 1.16 -16.32
C SER A 264 20.85 -0.16 -16.11
N GLY A 265 20.43 -0.84 -17.19
CA GLY A 265 19.61 -2.05 -17.13
C GLY A 265 18.11 -1.78 -17.05
N ARG A 266 17.68 -0.52 -17.23
CA ARG A 266 16.28 -0.05 -17.16
C ARG A 266 15.29 -0.98 -17.85
N THR A 267 15.47 -1.26 -19.13
CA THR A 267 14.56 -2.12 -19.90
C THR A 267 14.49 -3.55 -19.39
N THR A 268 15.62 -4.13 -18.99
CA THR A 268 15.66 -5.46 -18.36
C THR A 268 14.84 -5.45 -17.07
N GLN A 269 15.04 -4.43 -16.24
CA GLN A 269 14.34 -4.28 -14.97
C GLN A 269 12.83 -4.03 -15.15
N CYS A 270 12.44 -3.18 -16.10
CA CYS A 270 11.04 -2.92 -16.42
C CYS A 270 10.31 -4.18 -16.86
N ARG A 271 10.92 -5.00 -17.74
CA ARG A 271 10.35 -6.27 -18.18
C ARG A 271 10.21 -7.29 -17.04
N LEU A 272 11.23 -7.41 -16.20
CA LEU A 272 11.19 -8.29 -15.03
C LEU A 272 10.11 -7.84 -14.03
N LEU A 273 10.03 -6.54 -13.75
CA LEU A 273 9.06 -5.96 -12.84
C LEU A 273 7.63 -6.11 -13.38
N ALA A 274 7.41 -5.81 -14.67
CA ALA A 274 6.13 -5.98 -15.33
C ALA A 274 5.64 -7.43 -15.26
N LYS A 275 6.53 -8.39 -15.54
CA LYS A 275 6.23 -9.83 -15.42
C LYS A 275 5.89 -10.25 -13.99
N LYS A 276 6.63 -9.78 -12.99
CA LYS A 276 6.39 -10.11 -11.58
C LYS A 276 5.08 -9.52 -11.05
N LEU A 277 4.76 -8.29 -11.44
CA LEU A 277 3.56 -7.57 -10.99
C LEU A 277 2.31 -7.86 -11.85
N GLY A 278 2.47 -8.52 -13.00
CA GLY A 278 1.38 -8.79 -13.93
C GLY A 278 0.84 -7.54 -14.65
N VAL A 279 1.67 -6.50 -14.77
CA VAL A 279 1.31 -5.20 -15.37
C VAL A 279 1.88 -5.04 -16.77
N VAL A 280 1.43 -4.02 -17.51
CA VAL A 280 1.87 -3.78 -18.89
C VAL A 280 3.24 -3.08 -18.90
N HIS A 281 4.22 -3.63 -19.61
CA HIS A 281 5.47 -2.91 -19.91
C HIS A 281 5.22 -1.96 -21.08
N VAL A 282 5.57 -0.68 -20.92
CA VAL A 282 5.40 0.35 -21.94
C VAL A 282 6.76 1.01 -22.19
N ASP A 283 7.29 0.78 -23.40
CA ASP A 283 8.55 1.35 -23.89
C ASP A 283 8.27 2.21 -25.13
N LEU A 284 8.76 3.44 -25.13
CA LEU A 284 8.61 4.36 -26.26
C LEU A 284 9.30 3.80 -27.52
N ALA A 285 10.43 3.10 -27.40
CA ALA A 285 11.11 2.50 -28.54
C ALA A 285 10.25 1.46 -29.26
N ASP A 286 9.55 0.63 -28.49
CA ASP A 286 8.65 -0.39 -29.03
C ASP A 286 7.41 0.26 -29.69
N LEU A 287 6.85 1.31 -29.08
CA LEU A 287 5.73 2.07 -29.68
C LEU A 287 6.11 2.77 -30.99
N LEU A 288 7.33 3.29 -31.10
CA LEU A 288 7.84 3.88 -32.34
C LEU A 288 8.02 2.82 -33.43
N LYS A 289 8.53 1.63 -33.07
CA LYS A 289 8.65 0.49 -33.99
C LYS A 289 7.29 0.03 -34.50
N GLU A 290 6.29 -0.09 -33.62
CA GLU A 290 4.92 -0.44 -34.00
C GLU A 290 4.31 0.60 -34.95
N LYS A 291 4.51 1.89 -34.68
CA LYS A 291 4.04 2.99 -35.55
C LYS A 291 4.67 2.93 -36.94
N GLN A 292 5.95 2.57 -37.03
CA GLN A 292 6.70 2.51 -38.29
C GLN A 292 6.56 1.17 -39.03
N ALA A 293 6.00 0.12 -38.43
CA ALA A 293 5.85 -1.20 -39.05
C ALA A 293 4.99 -1.22 -40.33
N GLY A 294 4.26 -0.14 -40.62
CA GLY A 294 3.53 0.06 -41.88
C GLY A 294 4.24 0.94 -42.93
N SER A 295 5.41 1.49 -42.62
CA SER A 295 6.14 2.44 -43.48
C SER A 295 7.39 1.78 -44.10
N LYS A 296 7.67 2.04 -45.38
CA LYS A 296 8.79 1.42 -46.11
C LYS A 296 10.17 1.96 -45.70
N ASP A 297 10.21 3.14 -45.09
CA ASP A 297 11.43 3.80 -44.62
C ASP A 297 11.55 3.65 -43.10
N PHE A 298 11.98 2.48 -42.64
CA PHE A 298 12.25 2.25 -41.22
C PHE A 298 13.59 2.90 -40.84
N VAL A 299 13.53 3.95 -40.02
CA VAL A 299 14.69 4.55 -39.38
C VAL A 299 14.53 4.39 -37.88
N GLU A 300 15.40 3.58 -37.27
CA GLU A 300 15.42 3.41 -35.82
C GLU A 300 15.87 4.73 -35.18
N VAL A 301 14.92 5.46 -34.59
CA VAL A 301 15.19 6.71 -33.88
C VAL A 301 15.30 6.39 -32.38
N PRO A 302 16.45 6.65 -31.74
CA PRO A 302 16.56 6.47 -30.31
C PRO A 302 15.57 7.38 -29.58
N PRO A 303 14.95 6.91 -28.48
CA PRO A 303 13.92 7.68 -27.75
C PRO A 303 14.41 9.02 -27.16
N GLU A 304 15.70 9.33 -27.22
CA GLU A 304 16.29 10.62 -26.83
C GLU A 304 16.18 11.69 -27.93
N TYR A 305 15.99 11.30 -29.19
CA TYR A 305 15.89 12.23 -30.33
C TYR A 305 14.45 12.49 -30.77
N VAL A 306 13.47 12.00 -30.00
CA VAL A 306 12.04 12.19 -30.25
C VAL A 306 11.56 13.43 -29.51
N SER A 307 10.74 14.27 -30.16
CA SER A 307 10.23 15.47 -29.50
C SER A 307 9.30 15.11 -28.34
N ASP A 308 9.23 16.00 -27.34
CA ASP A 308 8.36 15.80 -26.19
C ASP A 308 6.89 15.67 -26.62
N GLU A 309 6.43 16.40 -27.65
CA GLU A 309 5.05 16.28 -28.13
C GLU A 309 4.76 14.88 -28.69
N GLU A 310 5.64 14.34 -29.54
CA GLU A 310 5.45 13.03 -30.12
C GLU A 310 5.53 11.92 -29.06
N ALA A 311 6.49 12.02 -28.14
CA ALA A 311 6.64 11.07 -27.04
C ALA A 311 5.40 11.07 -26.12
N CYS A 312 4.92 12.25 -25.72
CA CYS A 312 3.74 12.39 -24.88
C CYS A 312 2.48 11.87 -25.58
N ALA A 313 2.30 12.15 -26.87
CA ALA A 313 1.15 11.67 -27.63
C ALA A 313 1.10 10.13 -27.69
N LEU A 314 2.22 9.47 -27.99
CA LEU A 314 2.30 8.01 -28.09
C LEU A 314 2.08 7.33 -26.73
N ILE A 315 2.76 7.81 -25.69
CA ILE A 315 2.62 7.28 -24.33
C ILE A 315 1.19 7.52 -23.81
N GLY A 316 0.65 8.72 -23.99
CA GLY A 316 -0.73 9.04 -23.59
C GLY A 316 -1.75 8.11 -24.22
N ALA A 317 -1.68 7.90 -25.54
CA ALA A 317 -2.56 6.98 -26.24
C ALA A 317 -2.41 5.53 -25.75
N ARG A 318 -1.18 5.07 -25.51
CA ARG A 318 -0.92 3.69 -25.03
C ARG A 318 -1.47 3.45 -23.63
N LEU A 319 -1.30 4.42 -22.73
CA LEU A 319 -1.70 4.29 -21.33
C LEU A 319 -3.22 4.33 -21.12
N GLN A 320 -3.97 4.90 -22.06
CA GLN A 320 -5.43 4.90 -22.05
C GLN A 320 -6.06 3.59 -22.53
N GLN A 321 -5.27 2.66 -23.09
CA GLN A 321 -5.80 1.38 -23.54
C GLN A 321 -6.28 0.50 -22.37
N THR A 322 -7.28 -0.33 -22.65
CA THR A 322 -7.99 -1.10 -21.62
C THR A 322 -7.10 -2.02 -20.80
N ASP A 323 -6.01 -2.55 -21.37
CA ASP A 323 -5.05 -3.39 -20.66
C ASP A 323 -4.20 -2.57 -19.67
N CYS A 324 -3.68 -1.41 -20.07
CA CYS A 324 -2.95 -0.49 -19.19
C CYS A 324 -3.84 0.05 -18.07
N VAL A 325 -5.10 0.39 -18.38
CA VAL A 325 -6.06 0.89 -17.40
C VAL A 325 -6.49 -0.21 -16.42
N ARG A 326 -6.58 -1.48 -16.87
CA ARG A 326 -7.05 -2.60 -16.03
C ARG A 326 -5.97 -3.40 -15.33
N LYS A 327 -4.73 -3.34 -15.79
CA LYS A 327 -3.60 -4.08 -15.18
C LYS A 327 -2.59 -3.15 -14.53
N GLY A 328 -2.58 -1.86 -14.88
CA GLY A 328 -1.49 -0.95 -14.56
C GLY A 328 -0.35 -1.07 -15.56
N TRP A 329 0.71 -0.31 -15.33
CA TRP A 329 1.79 -0.15 -16.27
C TRP A 329 3.14 0.16 -15.61
N VAL A 330 4.21 -0.26 -16.26
CA VAL A 330 5.58 0.17 -15.98
C VAL A 330 6.09 0.94 -17.20
N LEU A 331 6.33 2.23 -17.02
CA LEU A 331 6.96 3.09 -18.02
C LEU A 331 8.48 2.93 -17.99
N ASP A 332 9.05 2.59 -19.14
CA ASP A 332 10.48 2.44 -19.36
C ASP A 332 11.08 3.75 -19.89
N GLY A 333 11.76 4.48 -19.03
CA GLY A 333 12.53 5.64 -19.45
C GLY A 333 11.72 6.88 -19.76
N PHE A 334 10.51 6.98 -19.25
CA PHE A 334 9.63 8.14 -19.33
C PHE A 334 9.09 8.44 -17.93
N PRO A 335 9.08 9.70 -17.46
CA PRO A 335 9.52 10.91 -18.16
C PRO A 335 11.05 11.13 -18.13
N LYS A 336 11.58 11.82 -19.13
CA LYS A 336 13.00 12.26 -19.22
C LYS A 336 13.19 13.75 -19.02
N THR A 337 12.19 14.57 -19.37
CA THR A 337 12.21 16.03 -19.25
C THR A 337 11.13 16.50 -18.28
N ARG A 338 11.24 17.74 -17.81
CA ARG A 338 10.20 18.38 -17.01
C ARG A 338 8.86 18.46 -17.76
N ALA A 339 8.88 18.79 -19.05
CA ALA A 339 7.66 18.87 -19.85
C ALA A 339 6.93 17.52 -19.93
N GLN A 340 7.66 16.41 -20.10
CA GLN A 340 7.09 15.05 -20.05
C GLN A 340 6.51 14.70 -18.67
N ALA A 341 7.17 15.13 -17.59
CA ALA A 341 6.67 14.95 -16.23
C ALA A 341 5.38 15.75 -15.98
N GLU A 342 5.34 17.00 -16.44
CA GLU A 342 4.16 17.87 -16.39
C GLU A 342 3.01 17.33 -17.24
N PHE A 343 3.30 16.74 -18.41
CA PHE A 343 2.31 16.05 -19.23
C PHE A 343 1.62 14.91 -18.45
N LEU A 344 2.37 14.04 -17.76
CA LEU A 344 1.76 12.98 -16.94
C LEU A 344 0.86 13.55 -15.84
N ARG A 345 1.21 14.71 -15.27
CA ARG A 345 0.37 15.42 -14.30
C ARG A 345 -0.93 15.91 -14.93
N GLN A 346 -0.83 16.63 -16.05
CA GLN A 346 -1.95 17.28 -16.74
C GLN A 346 -2.89 16.25 -17.39
N ALA A 347 -2.35 15.14 -17.90
CA ALA A 347 -3.13 14.03 -18.44
C ALA A 347 -3.71 13.11 -17.34
N HIS A 348 -3.49 13.42 -16.06
CA HIS A 348 -3.93 12.62 -14.91
C HIS A 348 -3.41 11.17 -14.89
N LEU A 349 -2.26 10.95 -15.50
CA LEU A 349 -1.55 9.67 -15.58
C LEU A 349 -0.51 9.57 -14.45
N TRP A 350 -0.95 9.76 -13.21
CA TRP A 350 -0.04 9.88 -12.07
C TRP A 350 0.65 8.55 -11.73
N PRO A 351 1.99 8.50 -11.74
CA PRO A 351 2.71 7.34 -11.26
C PRO A 351 2.57 7.21 -9.75
N SER A 352 2.51 5.96 -9.28
CA SER A 352 2.59 5.59 -7.87
C SER A 352 4.01 5.65 -7.31
N ARG A 353 5.01 5.43 -8.18
CA ARG A 353 6.45 5.46 -7.88
C ARG A 353 7.20 5.96 -9.11
N VAL A 354 8.22 6.79 -8.88
CA VAL A 354 9.24 7.11 -9.87
C VAL A 354 10.57 6.63 -9.29
N ILE A 355 11.24 5.69 -9.96
CA ILE A 355 12.46 5.07 -9.43
C ILE A 355 13.61 5.30 -10.40
N GLN A 356 14.66 5.95 -9.91
CA GLN A 356 15.91 6.15 -10.64
C GLN A 356 16.87 4.99 -10.40
N LEU A 357 17.32 4.35 -11.47
CA LEU A 357 18.48 3.45 -11.44
C LEU A 357 19.77 4.27 -11.44
N GLN A 358 20.61 4.09 -10.43
CA GLN A 358 21.90 4.76 -10.29
C GLN A 358 23.04 3.85 -10.75
N VAL A 359 23.83 4.34 -11.71
CA VAL A 359 25.03 3.67 -12.23
C VAL A 359 26.07 4.73 -12.51
N LEU A 360 27.34 4.42 -12.24
CA LEU A 360 28.48 5.28 -12.59
C LEU A 360 28.67 5.34 -14.11
N ASP A 361 29.00 6.52 -14.64
CA ASP A 361 29.18 6.73 -16.09
C ASP A 361 30.19 5.75 -16.71
N ALA A 362 31.33 5.51 -16.04
CA ALA A 362 32.33 4.55 -16.50
C ALA A 362 31.78 3.11 -16.63
N VAL A 363 30.86 2.72 -15.73
CA VAL A 363 30.20 1.42 -15.77
C VAL A 363 29.17 1.39 -16.91
N ALA A 364 28.42 2.47 -17.12
CA ALA A 364 27.48 2.60 -18.23
C ALA A 364 28.19 2.51 -19.59
N GLU A 365 29.31 3.22 -19.78
CA GLU A 365 30.14 3.18 -21.00
C GLU A 365 30.68 1.75 -21.28
N THR A 366 31.17 1.08 -20.24
CA THR A 366 31.67 -0.31 -20.34
C THR A 366 30.53 -1.28 -20.71
N ARG A 367 29.34 -1.08 -20.14
CA ARG A 367 28.15 -1.90 -20.46
C ARG A 367 27.68 -1.65 -21.90
N VAL A 368 27.67 -0.41 -22.38
CA VAL A 368 27.26 -0.13 -23.78
C VAL A 368 28.23 -0.75 -24.78
N SER A 369 29.54 -0.62 -24.57
CA SER A 369 30.56 -1.15 -25.50
C SER A 369 30.53 -2.68 -25.62
N SER A 370 30.22 -3.38 -24.52
CA SER A 370 30.07 -4.85 -24.49
C SER A 370 28.69 -5.34 -24.96
N ARG A 371 27.69 -4.45 -25.05
CA ARG A 371 26.32 -4.81 -25.40
C ARG A 371 26.21 -5.35 -26.82
N ARG A 372 25.45 -6.44 -26.97
CA ARG A 372 25.01 -6.99 -28.25
C ARG A 372 23.51 -7.22 -28.20
N LEU A 373 22.80 -6.95 -29.29
CA LEU A 373 21.36 -7.10 -29.37
C LEU A 373 20.99 -8.28 -30.25
N ASP A 374 20.01 -9.06 -29.81
CA ASP A 374 19.34 -10.03 -30.66
C ASP A 374 18.23 -9.33 -31.46
N PRO A 375 18.33 -9.23 -32.80
CA PRO A 375 17.37 -8.49 -33.62
C PRO A 375 15.97 -9.13 -33.63
N VAL A 376 15.84 -10.41 -33.28
CA VAL A 376 14.55 -11.11 -33.25
C VAL A 376 13.81 -10.86 -31.95
N THR A 377 14.53 -10.86 -30.83
CA THR A 377 13.91 -10.79 -29.49
C THR A 377 14.05 -9.43 -28.82
N GLY A 378 14.88 -8.53 -29.35
CA GLY A 378 15.22 -7.25 -28.72
C GLY A 378 15.97 -7.42 -27.39
N THR A 379 16.51 -8.61 -27.10
CA THR A 379 17.20 -8.90 -25.84
C THR A 379 18.66 -8.46 -25.93
N ALA A 380 19.11 -7.74 -24.90
CA ALA A 380 20.50 -7.34 -24.77
C ALA A 380 21.34 -8.42 -24.07
N TYR A 381 22.48 -8.75 -24.68
CA TYR A 381 23.48 -9.67 -24.18
C TYR A 381 24.79 -8.94 -23.91
N TYR A 382 25.39 -9.23 -22.75
CA TYR A 382 26.69 -8.70 -22.32
C TYR A 382 27.76 -9.80 -22.24
N THR A 383 27.33 -11.06 -22.22
CA THR A 383 28.15 -12.27 -22.29
C THR A 383 27.67 -13.15 -23.43
N SER A 384 28.54 -14.06 -23.88
CA SER A 384 28.21 -14.98 -24.97
C SER A 384 27.09 -15.94 -24.55
N PRO A 385 25.91 -15.94 -25.21
CA PRO A 385 24.83 -16.86 -24.87
C PRO A 385 25.18 -18.31 -25.19
N ASN A 386 24.63 -19.26 -24.42
CA ASN A 386 24.87 -20.69 -24.64
C ASN A 386 24.40 -21.17 -26.02
N SER A 387 23.28 -20.62 -26.51
CA SER A 387 22.73 -20.96 -27.82
C SER A 387 23.61 -20.45 -28.97
N VAL A 388 24.06 -21.36 -29.83
CA VAL A 388 24.86 -21.05 -31.03
C VAL A 388 24.07 -20.18 -32.01
N ALA A 389 22.77 -20.45 -32.18
CA ALA A 389 21.91 -19.71 -33.10
C ALA A 389 21.74 -18.24 -32.68
N ILE A 390 21.70 -17.96 -31.37
CA ILE A 390 21.64 -16.59 -30.86
C ILE A 390 22.98 -15.91 -31.08
N ARG A 391 24.11 -16.57 -30.74
CA ARG A 391 25.46 -16.01 -30.93
C ARG A 391 25.72 -15.51 -32.35
N GLN A 392 25.26 -16.25 -33.35
CA GLN A 392 25.50 -15.92 -34.76
C GLN A 392 24.70 -14.71 -35.28
N ARG A 393 23.58 -14.35 -34.63
CA ARG A 393 22.70 -13.25 -35.07
C ARG A 393 22.83 -11.98 -34.23
N LEU A 394 23.72 -11.96 -33.24
CA LEU A 394 23.94 -10.79 -32.38
C LEU A 394 24.55 -9.64 -33.18
N VAL A 395 23.98 -8.44 -33.04
CA VAL A 395 24.44 -7.23 -33.72
C VAL A 395 24.79 -6.12 -32.72
N SER A 396 25.70 -5.23 -33.11
CA SER A 396 26.00 -3.98 -32.40
C SER A 396 25.09 -2.86 -32.90
N CYS A 397 24.54 -2.06 -31.99
CA CYS A 397 23.70 -0.92 -32.36
C CYS A 397 24.56 0.27 -32.83
N PRO A 398 24.26 0.91 -33.99
CA PRO A 398 24.98 2.11 -34.44
C PRO A 398 24.89 3.31 -33.50
N HIS A 399 23.96 3.29 -32.54
CA HIS A 399 23.78 4.33 -31.51
C HIS A 399 24.59 4.06 -30.23
N ASP A 400 25.33 2.96 -30.17
CA ASP A 400 26.22 2.60 -29.05
C ASP A 400 27.65 3.12 -29.23
N ALA A 401 27.87 4.02 -30.19
CA ALA A 401 29.14 4.72 -30.36
C ALA A 401 29.43 5.63 -29.15
N ALA A 402 30.69 5.67 -28.70
CA ALA A 402 31.09 6.36 -27.47
C ALA A 402 30.65 7.84 -27.40
N GLU A 403 30.70 8.57 -28.51
CA GLU A 403 30.25 9.97 -28.59
C GLU A 403 28.75 10.10 -28.27
N LYS A 404 27.91 9.27 -28.91
CA LYS A 404 26.46 9.24 -28.68
C LYS A 404 26.09 8.80 -27.27
N VAL A 405 26.88 7.89 -26.67
CA VAL A 405 26.69 7.49 -25.27
C VAL A 405 26.92 8.66 -24.33
N LYS A 406 27.99 9.44 -24.54
CA LYS A 406 28.27 10.63 -23.74
C LYS A 406 27.18 11.68 -23.87
N GLU A 407 26.70 11.97 -25.08
CA GLU A 407 25.56 12.89 -25.31
C GLU A 407 24.30 12.46 -24.55
N ARG A 408 24.00 11.15 -24.51
CA ARG A 408 22.84 10.62 -23.79
C ARG A 408 23.00 10.67 -22.27
N LEU A 409 24.22 10.47 -21.78
CA LEU A 409 24.54 10.62 -20.36
C LEU A 409 24.40 12.07 -19.92
N SER A 410 24.98 13.02 -20.68
CA SER A 410 24.85 14.45 -20.37
C SER A 410 23.38 14.89 -20.39
N PHE A 411 22.63 14.51 -21.43
CA PHE A 411 21.20 14.79 -21.51
C PHE A 411 20.42 14.29 -20.29
N PHE A 412 20.73 13.09 -19.80
CA PHE A 412 20.07 12.55 -18.60
C PHE A 412 20.41 13.37 -17.36
N VAL A 413 21.68 13.69 -17.15
CA VAL A 413 22.15 14.48 -15.98
C VAL A 413 21.53 15.87 -15.97
N ASP A 414 21.46 16.54 -17.12
CA ASP A 414 20.92 17.90 -17.24
C ASP A 414 19.42 18.01 -16.92
N ASN A 415 18.67 16.90 -17.08
CA ASN A 415 17.20 16.91 -16.96
C ASN A 415 16.66 16.20 -15.71
N ILE A 416 17.40 15.22 -15.15
CA ILE A 416 16.87 14.35 -14.09
C ILE A 416 16.50 15.11 -12.81
N GLU A 417 17.22 16.18 -12.49
CA GLU A 417 16.95 17.01 -11.31
C GLU A 417 15.53 17.61 -11.39
N GLN A 418 15.17 18.19 -12.53
CA GLN A 418 13.84 18.79 -12.74
C GLN A 418 12.71 17.74 -12.71
N VAL A 419 12.99 16.52 -13.19
CA VAL A 419 12.04 15.39 -13.10
C VAL A 419 11.89 14.94 -11.65
N SER A 420 12.98 14.90 -10.89
CA SER A 420 12.96 14.53 -9.47
C SER A 420 12.18 15.54 -8.63
N GLU A 421 12.34 16.84 -8.89
CA GLU A 421 11.57 17.91 -8.24
C GLU A 421 10.07 17.78 -8.51
N SER A 422 9.69 17.45 -9.75
CA SER A 422 8.29 17.28 -10.16
C SER A 422 7.58 16.16 -9.39
N TRP A 423 8.34 15.18 -8.88
CA TRP A 423 7.82 13.97 -8.22
C TRP A 423 8.45 13.70 -6.85
N LYS A 424 8.96 14.73 -6.16
CA LYS A 424 9.78 14.61 -4.94
C LYS A 424 9.31 13.56 -3.93
N ARG A 425 8.02 13.54 -3.61
CA ARG A 425 7.42 12.64 -2.60
C ARG A 425 7.37 11.16 -3.02
N ILE A 426 7.38 10.86 -4.31
CA ILE A 426 7.27 9.50 -4.85
C ILE A 426 8.53 9.07 -5.62
N PHE A 427 9.53 9.95 -5.66
CA PHE A 427 10.81 9.73 -6.32
C PHE A 427 11.73 8.97 -5.37
N SER A 428 12.42 7.96 -5.87
CA SER A 428 13.40 7.22 -5.09
C SER A 428 14.52 6.71 -5.99
N TYR A 429 15.66 6.38 -5.40
CA TYR A 429 16.82 5.87 -6.12
C TYR A 429 17.11 4.42 -5.72
N ILE A 430 17.72 3.66 -6.63
CA ILE A 430 18.26 2.33 -6.35
C ILE A 430 19.61 2.16 -7.08
N PRO A 431 20.65 1.67 -6.40
CA PRO A 431 21.90 1.27 -7.06
C PRO A 431 21.64 0.13 -8.06
N ALA A 432 22.20 0.25 -9.27
CA ALA A 432 22.01 -0.70 -10.37
C ALA A 432 23.35 -1.25 -10.91
N ASP A 433 24.34 -1.30 -10.04
CA ASP A 433 25.68 -1.85 -10.22
C ASP A 433 25.76 -3.37 -9.97
N GLY A 434 24.83 -3.93 -9.19
CA GLY A 434 24.74 -5.37 -8.87
C GLY A 434 24.14 -6.28 -9.95
N GLN A 435 23.86 -7.54 -9.58
CA GLN A 435 23.24 -8.51 -10.49
C GLN A 435 21.79 -8.11 -10.82
N PRO A 436 21.29 -8.43 -12.04
CA PRO A 436 19.94 -8.05 -12.45
C PRO A 436 18.83 -8.52 -11.50
N GLU A 437 18.97 -9.72 -10.93
CA GLU A 437 18.01 -10.31 -10.01
C GLU A 437 17.90 -9.56 -8.69
N ASP A 438 19.05 -9.12 -8.14
CA ASP A 438 19.13 -8.37 -6.89
C ASP A 438 18.51 -6.98 -7.05
N VAL A 439 18.84 -6.30 -8.14
CA VAL A 439 18.23 -5.00 -8.50
C VAL A 439 16.73 -5.16 -8.70
N ALA A 440 16.28 -6.25 -9.34
CA ALA A 440 14.86 -6.53 -9.54
C ALA A 440 14.13 -6.80 -8.21
N ALA A 441 14.80 -7.42 -7.23
CA ALA A 441 14.25 -7.66 -5.91
C ALA A 441 14.09 -6.35 -5.13
N GLY A 442 15.11 -5.49 -5.12
CA GLY A 442 15.05 -4.18 -4.47
C GLY A 442 14.05 -3.22 -5.14
N LEU A 443 13.90 -3.28 -6.47
CA LEU A 443 12.84 -2.56 -7.18
C LEU A 443 11.45 -3.02 -6.75
N LEU A 444 11.23 -4.34 -6.72
CA LEU A 444 9.96 -4.90 -6.29
C LEU A 444 9.62 -4.44 -4.86
N GLU A 445 10.58 -4.51 -3.96
CA GLU A 445 10.43 -4.06 -2.57
C GLU A 445 10.01 -2.58 -2.48
N LYS A 446 10.70 -1.67 -3.20
CA LYS A 446 10.35 -0.24 -3.24
C LYS A 446 8.97 0.03 -3.82
N VAL A 447 8.53 -0.79 -4.77
CA VAL A 447 7.21 -0.68 -5.38
C VAL A 447 6.11 -1.19 -4.46
N THR A 448 6.35 -2.27 -3.70
CA THR A 448 5.35 -2.88 -2.81
C THR A 448 5.28 -2.24 -1.43
N ASN A 449 6.39 -1.72 -0.91
CA ASN A 449 6.44 -1.13 0.42
C ASN A 449 5.86 0.28 0.44
N ALA A 450 5.33 0.71 1.59
CA ALA A 450 4.86 2.07 1.79
C ALA A 450 6.01 3.09 1.58
N LEU A 451 5.69 4.27 1.04
CA LEU A 451 6.66 5.37 0.92
C LEU A 451 7.17 5.72 2.32
N GLN A 452 8.48 5.63 2.52
CA GLN A 452 9.12 6.14 3.73
C GLN A 452 9.02 7.67 3.70
N SER A 453 8.39 8.28 4.70
CA SER A 453 8.35 9.74 4.84
C SER A 453 9.73 10.27 5.21
N GLU A 454 10.29 11.18 4.41
CA GLU A 454 11.52 11.94 4.69
C GLU A 454 11.38 12.90 5.90
N ILE A 455 11.06 12.38 7.09
CA ILE A 455 11.17 13.13 8.35
C ILE A 455 12.33 12.60 9.22
N ALA A 456 13.04 11.57 8.77
CA ALA A 456 14.17 11.02 9.50
C ALA A 456 15.41 10.99 8.60
N GLN A 457 16.07 12.15 8.46
CA GLN A 457 17.52 12.31 8.32
C GLN A 457 17.86 13.79 8.07
N ASP A 458 17.85 14.58 9.14
CA ASP A 458 18.78 15.70 9.23
C ASP A 458 19.57 15.56 10.55
N PRO A 459 20.80 15.00 10.50
CA PRO A 459 21.65 14.89 11.69
C PRO A 459 22.19 16.24 12.19
N ASN A 460 21.84 17.37 11.54
CA ASN A 460 22.45 18.67 11.82
C ASN A 460 21.47 19.85 11.94
N SER A 461 20.19 19.63 12.24
CA SER A 461 19.32 20.74 12.67
C SER A 461 19.47 20.97 14.17
N GLY A 462 20.58 21.62 14.55
CA GLY A 462 20.75 22.16 15.90
C GLY A 462 19.78 23.31 16.14
N LEU A 463 18.80 23.09 17.03
CA LEU A 463 18.18 24.07 17.93
C LEU A 463 17.38 23.33 19.01
#